data_AF-A0A1U7J5X5-F1
#
_entry.id   AF-A0A1U7J5X5-F1
#
_cell.length_a   1.000
_cell.length_b   1.000
_cell.length_c   1.000
_cell.angle_alpha   90.00
_cell.angle_beta   90.00
_cell.angle_gamma   90.00
#
_symmetry.space_group_name_H-M   'P 1'
#
loop_
_entity.id
_entity.type
_entity.pdbx_description
1 polymer ?
#
loop_
_entity_poly.entity_id
_entity_poly.type
_entity_poly.pdbx_seq_one_letter_code
_entity_poly.pdbx_strand_id
1 'polypeptide(L)'
;MNWQVRYTKTFYKELAKIPEKVRQQIEEFAFGYTTKENPFGAGKVEKLKGYDDFYKVRFGSYRLGLRIDQENQVIEFRRVRHRQDIYRKFP
;
A
#
# COMPACT_ATOMS: atom_id res chain seq x y z
N MET A 1 18.34 -1.48 8.92
CA MET A 1 18.06 -2.44 7.83
C MET A 1 16.93 -1.84 7.02
N ASN A 2 17.08 -1.72 5.70
CA ASN A 2 16.07 -1.11 4.83
C ASN A 2 15.36 -2.20 4.04
N TRP A 3 14.03 -2.16 4.04
CA TRP A 3 13.17 -3.04 3.24
C TRP A 3 13.32 -2.73 1.75
N GLN A 4 13.30 -3.77 0.92
CA GLN A 4 13.23 -3.58 -0.53
C GLN A 4 11.81 -3.16 -0.90
N VAL A 5 11.66 -2.03 -1.59
CA VAL A 5 10.35 -1.55 -2.03
C VAL A 5 10.15 -1.78 -3.52
N ARG A 6 8.99 -2.35 -3.88
CA ARG A 6 8.56 -2.60 -5.26
C ARG A 6 7.21 -1.95 -5.53
N TYR A 7 7.00 -1.50 -6.75
CA TYR A 7 5.75 -0.91 -7.20
C TYR A 7 5.29 -1.58 -8.49
N THR A 8 4.04 -2.03 -8.52
CA THR A 8 3.48 -2.61 -9.74
C THR A 8 3.09 -1.51 -10.73
N LYS A 9 3.05 -1.82 -12.03
CA LYS A 9 2.51 -0.91 -13.05
C LYS A 9 1.05 -0.52 -12.76
N THR A 10 0.27 -1.43 -12.19
CA THR A 10 -1.13 -1.19 -11.84
C THR A 10 -1.26 -0.15 -10.73
N PHE A 11 -0.40 -0.21 -9.71
CA PHE A 11 -0.36 0.80 -8.65
C PHE A 11 -0.18 2.21 -9.24
N TYR A 12 0.82 2.43 -10.10
CA TYR A 12 1.03 3.75 -10.71
C TYR A 12 -0.17 4.22 -11.55
N LYS A 13 -0.74 3.33 -12.35
CA LYS A 13 -1.92 3.64 -13.19
C LYS A 13 -3.14 4.01 -12.35
N GLU A 14 -3.34 3.34 -11.21
CA GLU A 14 -4.46 3.65 -10.31
C GLU A 14 -4.19 4.91 -9.49
N LEU A 15 -2.96 5.11 -9.01
CA LEU A 15 -2.53 6.29 -8.24
C LEU A 15 -2.75 7.59 -9.03
N ALA A 16 -2.43 7.59 -10.32
CA ALA A 16 -2.62 8.73 -11.20
C ALA A 16 -4.09 9.21 -11.30
N LYS A 17 -5.06 8.33 -11.00
CA LYS A 17 -6.50 8.60 -11.06
C LYS A 17 -7.08 9.08 -9.72
N ILE A 18 -6.27 9.11 -8.67
CA ILE A 18 -6.70 9.52 -7.34
C ILE A 18 -6.72 11.05 -7.25
N PRO A 19 -7.72 11.66 -6.59
CA PRO A 19 -7.75 13.09 -6.33
C PRO A 19 -6.47 13.58 -5.66
N GLU A 20 -5.96 14.74 -6.09
CA GLU A 20 -4.63 15.25 -5.75
C GLU A 20 -4.32 15.23 -4.26
N LYS A 21 -5.21 15.76 -3.43
CA LYS A 21 -5.03 15.80 -1.97
C LYS A 21 -4.81 14.41 -1.35
N VAL A 22 -5.54 13.40 -1.82
CA VAL A 22 -5.39 12.03 -1.31
C VAL A 22 -4.17 11.36 -1.94
N ARG A 23 -3.90 11.64 -3.21
CA ARG A 23 -2.71 11.14 -3.93
C ARG A 23 -1.43 11.55 -3.23
N GLN A 24 -1.29 12.82 -2.84
CA GLN A 24 -0.11 13.33 -2.11
C GLN A 24 0.13 12.54 -0.80
N GLN A 25 -0.92 12.30 -0.01
CA GLN A 25 -0.79 11.50 1.23
C GLN A 25 -0.34 10.05 0.95
N ILE A 26 -0.81 9.47 -0.15
CA ILE A 26 -0.40 8.12 -0.57
C ILE A 26 1.06 8.14 -1.07
N GLU A 27 1.48 9.17 -1.80
CA GLU A 27 2.85 9.34 -2.30
C GLU A 27 3.85 9.54 -1.17
N GLU A 28 3.52 10.38 -0.18
CA GLU A 28 4.30 10.55 1.05
C GLU A 28 4.51 9.22 1.77
N PHE A 29 3.45 8.41 1.88
CA PHE A 29 3.55 7.09 2.49
C PHE A 29 4.32 6.09 1.61
N ALA A 30 4.05 6.05 0.31
CA ALA A 30 4.58 5.04 -0.59
C ALA A 30 6.05 5.27 -0.92
N PHE A 31 6.45 6.53 -1.10
CA PHE A 31 7.79 6.91 -1.53
C PHE A 31 8.66 7.46 -0.39
N GLY A 32 8.05 7.76 0.76
CA GLY A 32 8.73 8.26 1.95
C GLY A 32 9.72 7.27 2.57
N TYR A 33 10.66 7.82 3.33
CA TYR A 33 11.76 7.07 3.94
C TYR A 33 11.29 6.13 5.07
N THR A 34 10.30 6.55 5.87
CA THR A 34 9.77 5.78 7.00
C THR A 34 9.29 4.38 6.60
N THR A 35 8.64 4.25 5.44
CA THR A 35 8.15 2.95 4.96
C THR A 35 9.27 2.00 4.57
N LYS A 36 10.44 2.52 4.17
CA LYS A 36 11.64 1.72 3.88
C LYS A 36 12.30 1.21 5.15
N GLU A 37 12.18 1.93 6.26
CA GLU A 37 12.74 1.49 7.55
C GLU A 37 11.85 0.44 8.22
N ASN A 38 10.54 0.68 8.25
CA ASN A 38 9.58 -0.25 8.80
C ASN A 38 8.18 -0.04 8.21
N PRO A 39 7.64 -0.99 7.41
CA PRO A 39 6.29 -0.87 6.86
C PRO A 39 5.21 -0.80 7.93
N PHE A 40 5.43 -1.41 9.10
CA PHE A 40 4.46 -1.44 10.20
C PHE A 40 4.59 -0.25 11.16
N GLY A 41 5.69 0.51 11.09
CA GLY A 41 6.06 1.51 12.10
C GLY A 41 5.08 2.67 12.25
N ALA A 42 4.28 2.93 11.21
CA ALA A 42 3.26 3.99 11.24
C ALA A 42 1.91 3.54 11.83
N GLY A 43 1.72 2.26 12.16
CA GLY A 43 0.43 1.73 12.67
C GLY A 43 -0.73 1.80 11.68
N LYS A 44 -0.49 2.21 10.43
CA LYS A 44 -1.50 2.37 9.37
C LYS A 44 -1.70 1.12 8.52
N VAL A 45 -0.83 0.13 8.66
CA VAL A 45 -0.83 -1.12 7.87
C VAL A 45 -1.62 -2.20 8.60
N GLU A 46 -2.75 -2.60 8.03
CA GLU A 46 -3.63 -3.64 8.57
C GLU A 46 -3.54 -4.90 7.73
N LYS A 47 -3.30 -6.06 8.35
CA LYS A 47 -3.33 -7.36 7.66
C LYS A 47 -4.75 -7.68 7.16
N LEU A 48 -4.85 -8.26 5.98
CA LEU A 48 -6.12 -8.77 5.47
C LEU A 48 -6.46 -10.10 6.16
N LYS A 49 -7.75 -10.29 6.49
CA LYS A 49 -8.22 -11.58 7.00
C LYS A 49 -8.19 -12.62 5.88
N GLY A 50 -7.69 -13.82 6.20
CA GLY A 50 -7.61 -14.94 5.26
C GLY A 50 -6.40 -14.93 4.33
N TYR A 51 -5.43 -14.04 4.54
CA TYR A 51 -4.20 -13.96 3.75
C TYR A 51 -2.99 -13.76 4.66
N ASP A 52 -1.85 -14.36 4.29
CA ASP A 52 -0.66 -14.36 5.15
C ASP A 52 0.22 -13.12 4.98
N ASP A 53 0.31 -12.63 3.75
CA ASP A 53 1.26 -11.58 3.34
C ASP A 53 0.58 -10.35 2.73
N PHE A 54 -0.77 -10.28 2.73
CA PHE A 54 -1.51 -9.15 2.19
C PHE A 54 -2.01 -8.19 3.27
N TYR A 55 -1.83 -6.90 2.99
CA TYR A 55 -2.14 -5.81 3.91
C TYR A 55 -2.84 -4.67 3.18
N LYS A 56 -3.46 -3.77 3.95
CA LYS A 56 -4.04 -2.53 3.45
C LYS A 56 -3.66 -1.33 4.30
N VAL A 57 -3.64 -0.16 3.69
CA VAL A 57 -3.51 1.14 4.36
C VAL A 57 -4.72 2.00 4.01
N ARG A 58 -5.28 2.69 5.01
CA ARG A 58 -6.49 3.52 4.84
C ARG A 58 -6.11 4.98 4.59
N PHE A 59 -6.64 5.56 3.51
CA PHE A 59 -6.55 6.98 3.17
C PHE A 59 -7.96 7.53 2.92
N GLY A 60 -8.70 7.79 4.00
CA GLY A 60 -10.11 8.18 3.93
C GLY A 60 -10.95 7.14 3.15
N SER A 61 -11.51 7.57 2.02
CA SER A 61 -12.31 6.69 1.14
C SER A 61 -11.46 5.80 0.22
N TYR A 62 -10.13 5.91 0.23
CA TYR A 62 -9.24 5.09 -0.57
C TYR A 62 -8.48 4.08 0.29
N ARG A 63 -8.10 2.96 -0.33
CA ARG A 63 -7.31 1.90 0.28
C ARG A 63 -6.14 1.58 -0.63
N LEU A 64 -4.98 1.49 -0.03
CA LEU A 64 -3.75 1.05 -0.66
C LEU A 64 -3.53 -0.42 -0.28
N GLY A 65 -3.46 -1.30 -1.27
CA GLY A 65 -3.20 -2.73 -1.11
C GLY A 65 -1.71 -3.03 -1.25
N LEU A 66 -1.16 -3.72 -0.26
CA LEU A 66 0.25 -4.08 -0.15
C LEU A 66 0.40 -5.59 -0.03
N ARG A 67 1.52 -6.11 -0.51
CA ARG A 67 2.06 -7.41 -0.12
C ARG A 67 3.35 -7.18 0.65
N ILE A 68 3.47 -7.74 1.85
CA ILE A 68 4.67 -7.62 2.68
C ILE A 68 5.20 -9.03 2.91
N ASP A 69 6.33 -9.30 2.25
CA ASP A 69 7.12 -10.51 2.43
C ASP A 69 8.13 -10.26 3.56
N GLN A 70 7.82 -10.78 4.75
CA GLN A 70 8.63 -10.54 5.94
C GLN A 70 9.95 -11.34 5.91
N GLU A 71 9.96 -12.50 5.26
CA GLU A 71 11.14 -13.36 5.14
C GLU A 71 12.20 -12.70 4.27
N ASN A 72 11.79 -12.16 3.12
CA ASN A 72 12.68 -11.49 2.17
C ASN A 72 12.82 -9.98 2.39
N GLN A 73 12.14 -9.44 3.41
CA GLN A 73 12.07 -8.00 3.70
C GLN A 73 11.65 -7.16 2.48
N VAL A 74 10.63 -7.62 1.74
CA VAL A 74 10.10 -6.94 0.54
C VAL A 74 8.71 -6.37 0.79
N ILE A 75 8.51 -5.10 0.42
CA ILE A 75 7.21 -4.44 0.40
C ILE A 75 6.83 -4.20 -1.06
N GLU A 76 5.69 -4.75 -1.50
CA GLU A 76 5.15 -4.53 -2.83
C GLU A 76 3.86 -3.70 -2.77
N PHE A 77 3.90 -2.52 -3.39
CA PHE A 77 2.74 -1.65 -3.61
C PHE A 77 1.98 -2.12 -4.84
N ARG A 78 0.83 -2.76 -4.62
CA ARG A 78 0.11 -3.47 -5.69
C ARG A 78 -1.03 -2.66 -6.26
N ARG A 79 -1.89 -2.07 -5.42
CA ARG A 79 -3.17 -1.48 -5.85
C ARG A 79 -3.53 -0.27 -5.03
N VAL A 80 -4.23 0.70 -5.60
CA VAL A 80 -4.81 1.81 -4.84
C VAL A 80 -6.19 2.16 -5.38
N ARG A 81 -7.23 2.00 -4.55
CA ARG A 81 -8.61 2.08 -5.03
C ARG A 81 -9.55 2.68 -4.01
N HIS A 82 -10.65 3.24 -4.52
CA HIS A 82 -11.77 3.66 -3.67
C HIS A 82 -12.33 2.46 -2.91
N ARG A 83 -12.89 2.70 -1.73
CA ARG A 83 -13.37 1.68 -0.79
C ARG A 83 -14.38 0.71 -1.38
N GLN A 84 -15.21 1.21 -2.29
CA GLN A 84 -16.27 0.44 -2.93
C GLN A 84 -15.73 -0.55 -3.97
N ASP A 85 -14.55 -0.28 -4.52
CA ASP A 85 -13.98 -1.05 -5.62
C ASP A 85 -13.00 -2.13 -5.16
N ILE A 86 -12.26 -1.86 -4.07
CA ILE A 86 -11.10 -2.68 -3.73
C ILE A 86 -11.50 -4.09 -3.27
N TYR A 87 -12.66 -4.24 -2.62
CA TYR A 87 -13.12 -5.53 -2.10
C TYR A 87 -13.48 -6.55 -3.18
N ARG A 88 -13.65 -6.11 -4.44
CA ARG A 88 -13.91 -7.00 -5.58
C ARG A 88 -12.65 -7.44 -6.32
N LYS A 89 -11.51 -6.80 -6.06
CA LYS A 89 -10.32 -6.87 -6.92
C LYS A 89 -9.00 -6.95 -6.15
N PHE A 90 -9.04 -7.20 -4.84
CA PHE A 90 -7.86 -7.33 -3.99
C PHE A 90 -8.11 -8.39 -2.88
N PRO A 91 -7.13 -9.24 -2.53
CA PRO A 91 -5.74 -9.22 -3.01
C PRO A 91 -5.55 -9.42 -4.52
#